data_AF-A0A5C7M0X3-F1
#
_entry.id   AF-A0A5C7M0X3-F1
#
_cell.length_a   1.000
_cell.length_b   1.000
_cell.length_c   1.000
_cell.angle_alpha   90.00
_cell.angle_beta   90.00
_cell.angle_gamma   90.00
#
_symmetry.space_group_name_H-M   'P 1'
#
loop_
_entity.id
_entity.type
_entity.pdbx_description
1 polymer ?
#
loop_
_entity_poly.entity_id
_entity_poly.type
_entity_poly.pdbx_seq_one_letter_code
_entity_poly.pdbx_strand_id
1 'polypeptide(L)'
;MALADWLEITEAHIRTRFSSTELTAFRQAAQIPGDEDAVAGIIDVVTAYVRGNVAACSRNQLAETGIPSTLLDAALDLITVRIMQRAHGAIVDVDGERKKSSERAEALMRQVRECNGPWIPVPDDPVTITRPVLDITYDTNDRVQVFGYPNQDGL
;
A
#
# COMPACT_ATOMS: atom_id res chain seq x y z
N MET A 1 20.35 -6.14 16.02
CA MET A 1 20.05 -4.74 15.65
C MET A 1 18.67 -4.46 16.21
N ALA A 2 18.52 -3.50 17.14
CA ALA A 2 17.19 -3.11 17.58
C ALA A 2 16.47 -2.49 16.38
N LEU A 3 15.32 -3.03 15.99
CA LEU A 3 14.50 -2.42 14.95
C LEU A 3 13.98 -1.11 15.54
N ALA A 4 14.22 0.00 14.85
CA ALA A 4 13.49 1.23 15.13
C ALA A 4 11.99 0.94 14.99
N ASP A 5 11.17 1.56 15.83
CA ASP A 5 9.72 1.35 15.85
C ASP A 5 9.07 1.68 14.50
N TRP A 6 9.64 2.66 13.80
CA TRP A 6 9.34 3.02 12.42
C TRP A 6 10.61 3.02 11.56
N LEU A 7 10.51 2.51 10.34
CA LEU A 7 11.67 2.37 9.46
C LEU A 7 11.32 2.59 7.98
N GLU A 8 12.32 3.00 7.22
CA GLU A 8 12.24 3.06 5.76
C GLU A 8 12.53 1.69 5.15
N ILE A 9 11.73 1.31 4.15
CA ILE A 9 11.98 0.07 3.42
C ILE A 9 13.15 0.33 2.46
N THR A 10 14.25 -0.38 2.64
CA THR A 10 15.43 -0.28 1.79
C THR A 10 15.57 -1.50 0.88
N GLU A 11 16.39 -1.40 -0.16
CA GLU A 11 16.76 -2.56 -0.97
C GLU A 11 17.41 -3.68 -0.13
N ALA A 12 18.10 -3.33 0.96
CA ALA A 12 18.69 -4.33 1.86
C ALA A 12 17.60 -5.25 2.47
N HIS A 13 16.41 -4.72 2.76
CA HIS A 13 15.28 -5.53 3.20
C HIS A 13 14.77 -6.45 2.07
N ILE A 14 14.70 -5.97 0.83
CA ILE A 14 14.26 -6.76 -0.34
C ILE A 14 15.21 -7.93 -0.62
N ARG A 15 16.51 -7.72 -0.44
CA ARG A 15 17.53 -8.78 -0.59
C ARG A 15 17.40 -9.91 0.44
N THR A 16 16.56 -9.77 1.46
CA THR A 16 16.19 -10.90 2.34
C THR A 16 15.16 -11.85 1.71
N ARG A 17 14.45 -11.41 0.67
CA ARG A 17 13.40 -12.17 -0.03
C ARG A 17 13.84 -12.73 -1.38
N PHE A 18 14.81 -12.08 -2.02
CA PHE A 18 15.36 -12.49 -3.31
C PHE A 18 16.86 -12.77 -3.21
N SER A 19 17.31 -13.80 -3.90
CA SER A 19 18.74 -13.88 -4.22
C SER A 19 19.16 -12.70 -5.11
N SER A 20 20.45 -12.31 -5.04
CA SER A 20 20.98 -11.23 -5.89
C SER A 20 20.74 -11.49 -7.38
N THR A 21 20.79 -12.75 -7.81
CA THR A 21 20.52 -13.17 -9.19
C THR A 21 19.06 -12.98 -9.58
N GLU A 22 18.11 -13.42 -8.74
CA GLU A 22 16.67 -13.24 -9.02
C GLU A 22 16.30 -11.77 -9.11
N LEU A 23 16.73 -10.94 -8.16
CA LEU A 23 16.39 -9.52 -8.15
C LEU A 23 16.93 -8.79 -9.39
N THR A 24 18.14 -9.15 -9.81
CA THR A 24 18.74 -8.61 -11.04
C THR A 24 17.97 -9.06 -12.28
N ALA A 25 17.56 -10.33 -12.35
CA ALA A 25 16.76 -10.84 -13.47
C ALA A 25 15.40 -10.12 -13.58
N PHE A 26 14.71 -9.90 -12.46
CA PHE A 26 13.43 -9.17 -12.47
C PHE A 26 13.61 -7.69 -12.85
N ARG A 27 14.66 -7.03 -12.36
CA ARG A 27 15.00 -5.67 -12.79
C ARG A 27 15.23 -5.60 -14.29
N GLN A 28 16.08 -6.46 -14.84
CA GLN A 28 16.39 -6.48 -16.27
C GLN A 28 15.17 -6.81 -17.14
N ALA A 29 14.34 -7.77 -16.73
CA ALA A 29 13.14 -8.14 -17.47
C ALA A 29 12.07 -7.03 -17.49
N ALA A 30 12.03 -6.20 -16.45
CA ALA A 30 11.09 -5.09 -16.33
C ALA A 30 11.64 -3.74 -16.86
N GLN A 31 12.91 -3.69 -17.27
CA GLN A 31 13.59 -2.44 -17.62
C GLN A 31 13.30 -2.03 -19.07
N ILE A 32 12.79 -0.81 -19.23
CA ILE A 32 12.76 -0.11 -20.52
C ILE A 32 13.99 0.81 -20.56
N PRO A 33 14.69 0.94 -21.70
CA PRO A 33 15.83 1.85 -21.80
C PRO A 33 15.44 3.28 -21.45
N GLY A 34 16.10 3.87 -20.43
CA GLY A 34 15.87 5.24 -19.97
C GLY A 34 14.97 5.38 -18.74
N ASP A 35 14.36 4.29 -18.24
CA ASP A 35 13.51 4.32 -17.05
C ASP A 35 14.33 4.39 -15.74
N GLU A 36 13.73 5.03 -14.72
CA GLU A 36 14.18 4.98 -13.32
C GLU A 36 14.08 3.56 -12.72
N ASP A 37 14.78 3.29 -11.62
CA ASP A 37 14.74 1.96 -10.97
C ASP A 37 13.32 1.59 -10.53
N ALA A 38 12.76 0.60 -11.22
CA ALA A 38 11.45 0.04 -10.98
C ALA A 38 11.21 -0.40 -9.53
N VAL A 39 12.26 -0.84 -8.83
CA VAL A 39 12.17 -1.32 -7.45
C VAL A 39 11.89 -0.17 -6.49
N ALA A 40 12.52 0.99 -6.69
CA ALA A 40 12.29 2.18 -5.87
C ALA A 40 10.82 2.63 -5.94
N GLY A 41 10.26 2.71 -7.15
CA GLY A 41 8.85 3.07 -7.32
C GLY A 41 7.87 2.05 -6.68
N ILE A 42 8.22 0.75 -6.67
CA ILE A 42 7.40 -0.26 -5.98
C ILE A 42 7.48 -0.08 -4.45
N ILE A 43 8.67 0.22 -3.92
CA ILE A 43 8.85 0.54 -2.50
C ILE A 43 7.97 1.72 -2.10
N ASP A 44 7.96 2.80 -2.88
CA ASP A 44 7.17 3.99 -2.59
C ASP A 44 5.67 3.70 -2.58
N VAL A 45 5.18 2.97 -3.60
CA VAL A 45 3.78 2.58 -3.70
C VAL A 45 3.35 1.71 -2.52
N VAL A 46 4.15 0.71 -2.15
CA VAL A 46 3.82 -0.16 -1.01
C VAL A 46 3.93 0.59 0.31
N THR A 47 4.92 1.45 0.47
CA THR A 47 5.08 2.31 1.65
C THR A 47 3.84 3.19 1.83
N ALA A 48 3.39 3.87 0.77
CA ALA A 48 2.17 4.67 0.79
C ALA A 48 0.93 3.81 1.11
N TYR A 49 0.84 2.61 0.55
CA TYR A 49 -0.27 1.69 0.81
C TYR A 49 -0.33 1.25 2.28
N VAL A 50 0.80 0.84 2.87
CA VAL A 50 0.90 0.46 4.29
C VAL A 50 0.52 1.65 5.17
N ARG A 51 1.10 2.82 4.91
CA ARG A 51 0.79 4.06 5.65
C ARG A 51 -0.68 4.41 5.57
N GLY A 52 -1.31 4.26 4.40
CA GLY A 52 -2.75 4.49 4.21
C GLY A 52 -3.62 3.55 5.06
N ASN A 53 -3.26 2.28 5.18
CA ASN A 53 -3.98 1.34 6.04
C ASN A 53 -3.79 1.66 7.52
N VAL A 54 -2.58 2.05 7.95
CA VAL A 54 -2.32 2.47 9.33
C VAL A 54 -3.14 3.73 9.66
N ALA A 55 -3.15 4.73 8.77
CA ALA A 55 -3.85 6.00 8.94
C ALA A 55 -5.38 5.85 9.01
N ALA A 56 -5.93 4.80 8.39
CA ALA A 56 -7.36 4.57 8.37
C ALA A 56 -7.92 4.16 9.74
N CYS A 57 -7.10 3.57 10.61
CA CYS A 57 -7.48 3.28 11.98
C CYS A 57 -7.23 4.51 12.88
N SER A 58 -8.30 5.02 13.50
CA SER A 58 -8.24 6.22 14.35
C SER A 58 -7.41 6.06 15.64
N ARG A 59 -7.04 4.82 16.01
CA ARG A 59 -6.20 4.53 17.18
C ARG A 59 -4.71 4.66 16.89
N ASN A 60 -4.31 4.67 15.62
CA ASN A 60 -2.91 4.68 15.21
C ASN A 60 -2.42 6.11 14.99
N GLN A 61 -1.11 6.30 15.14
CA GLN A 61 -0.40 7.51 14.79
C GLN A 61 0.60 7.20 13.68
N LEU A 62 0.88 8.16 12.79
CA LEU A 62 1.86 8.00 11.73
C LEU A 62 3.15 8.74 12.08
N ALA A 63 4.30 8.14 11.75
CA ALA A 63 5.55 8.87 11.67
C ALA A 63 5.60 9.74 10.40
N GLU A 64 6.53 10.69 10.35
CA GLU A 64 6.76 11.53 9.16
C GLU A 64 7.06 10.67 7.92
N THR A 65 7.97 9.71 8.05
CA THR A 65 8.35 8.79 6.98
C THR A 65 8.28 7.32 7.43
N GLY A 66 8.50 6.40 6.48
CA GLY A 66 8.59 4.97 6.76
C GLY A 66 7.27 4.29 7.15
N ILE A 67 7.42 3.05 7.63
CA ILE A 67 6.34 2.16 8.07
C ILE A 67 6.63 1.62 9.47
N PRO A 68 5.61 1.15 10.22
CA PRO A 68 5.84 0.44 11.47
C PRO A 68 6.67 -0.83 11.23
N SER A 69 7.66 -1.07 12.07
CA SER A 69 8.53 -2.26 11.95
C SER A 69 7.76 -3.58 12.06
N THR A 70 6.66 -3.58 12.81
CA THR A 70 5.74 -4.73 12.93
C THR A 70 5.06 -5.13 11.62
N LEU A 71 5.01 -4.23 10.64
CA LEU A 71 4.42 -4.46 9.32
C LEU A 71 5.45 -4.70 8.21
N LEU A 72 6.75 -4.70 8.53
CA LEU A 72 7.81 -4.88 7.54
C LEU A 72 7.69 -6.20 6.77
N ASP A 73 7.47 -7.31 7.46
CA ASP A 73 7.39 -8.65 6.84
C ASP A 73 6.25 -8.71 5.80
N ALA A 74 5.07 -8.22 6.18
CA ALA A 74 3.92 -8.13 5.28
C ALA A 74 4.14 -7.14 4.13
N ALA A 75 4.80 -6.01 4.37
CA ALA A 75 5.16 -5.07 3.31
C ALA A 75 6.11 -5.71 2.29
N LEU A 76 7.10 -6.50 2.75
CA LEU A 76 8.02 -7.22 1.88
C LEU A 76 7.31 -8.29 1.04
N ASP A 77 6.29 -8.97 1.57
CA ASP A 77 5.51 -9.94 0.81
C ASP A 77 4.74 -9.28 -0.35
N LEU A 78 4.15 -8.10 -0.10
CA LEU A 78 3.47 -7.31 -1.12
C LEU A 78 4.47 -6.81 -2.20
N ILE A 79 5.63 -6.31 -1.78
CA ILE A 79 6.70 -5.86 -2.69
C ILE A 79 7.17 -7.02 -3.58
N THR A 80 7.37 -8.20 -2.98
CA THR A 80 7.88 -9.39 -3.68
C THR A 80 6.98 -9.77 -4.85
N VAL A 81 5.66 -9.85 -4.63
CA VAL A 81 4.71 -10.17 -5.71
C VAL A 81 4.65 -9.07 -6.77
N ARG A 82 4.69 -7.79 -6.37
CA ARG A 82 4.67 -6.66 -7.31
C ARG A 82 5.90 -6.60 -8.20
N ILE A 83 7.09 -6.91 -7.67
CA ILE A 83 8.33 -7.00 -8.45
C ILE A 83 8.20 -8.09 -9.53
N MET A 84 7.71 -9.27 -9.15
CA MET A 84 7.54 -10.37 -10.10
C MET A 84 6.49 -10.06 -11.17
N GLN A 85 5.34 -9.50 -10.78
CA GLN A 85 4.26 -9.11 -11.71
C GLN A 85 4.71 -8.09 -12.76
N ARG A 86 5.71 -7.25 -12.46
CA ARG A 86 6.23 -6.29 -13.43
C ARG A 86 7.01 -6.97 -14.55
N ALA A 87 7.70 -8.09 -14.25
CA ALA A 87 8.41 -8.89 -15.24
C ALA A 87 7.44 -9.80 -16.01
N HIS A 88 6.80 -9.26 -17.04
CA HIS A 88 5.85 -9.96 -17.92
C HIS A 88 4.60 -10.54 -17.23
N GLY A 89 4.21 -10.06 -16.04
CA GLY A 89 3.00 -10.51 -15.35
C GLY A 89 3.10 -11.88 -14.68
N ALA A 90 4.25 -12.57 -14.81
CA ALA A 90 4.43 -13.92 -14.28
C ALA A 90 4.94 -13.88 -12.83
N ILE A 91 4.21 -14.52 -11.93
CA ILE A 91 4.69 -14.81 -10.58
C ILE A 91 5.49 -16.11 -10.65
N VAL A 92 6.81 -16.03 -10.46
CA VAL A 92 7.67 -17.21 -10.39
C VAL A 92 7.58 -17.78 -8.97
N ASP A 93 6.61 -18.66 -8.78
CA ASP A 93 6.21 -19.21 -7.48
C ASP A 93 5.65 -20.63 -7.65
N VAL A 94 6.54 -21.61 -7.71
CA VAL A 94 6.21 -23.02 -8.01
C VAL A 94 5.19 -23.59 -7.04
N ASP A 95 5.34 -23.28 -5.74
CA ASP A 95 4.50 -23.81 -4.67
C ASP A 95 3.34 -22.87 -4.28
N GLY A 96 3.27 -21.68 -4.89
CA GLY A 96 2.27 -20.67 -4.58
C GLY A 96 2.47 -19.95 -3.24
N GLU A 97 3.61 -20.12 -2.59
CA GLU A 97 3.88 -19.60 -1.25
C GLU A 97 4.09 -18.08 -1.24
N ARG A 98 4.68 -17.51 -2.29
CA ARG A 98 4.84 -16.05 -2.41
C ARG A 98 3.47 -15.38 -2.59
N LYS A 99 2.60 -15.97 -3.41
CA LYS A 99 1.22 -15.49 -3.60
C LYS A 99 0.41 -15.59 -2.32
N LYS A 100 0.39 -16.74 -1.65
CA LYS A 100 -0.33 -16.91 -0.36
C LYS A 100 0.18 -15.96 0.71
N SER A 101 1.49 -15.70 0.75
CA SER A 101 2.07 -14.75 1.70
C SER A 101 1.62 -13.32 1.42
N SER A 102 1.57 -12.92 0.14
CA SER A 102 0.97 -11.65 -0.26
C SER A 102 -0.52 -11.55 0.10
N GLU A 103 -1.30 -12.60 -0.08
CA GLU A 103 -2.73 -12.62 0.30
C GLU A 103 -2.91 -12.47 1.83
N ARG A 104 -2.06 -13.15 2.62
CA ARG A 104 -2.04 -12.98 4.08
C ARG A 104 -1.62 -11.56 4.48
N ALA A 105 -0.65 -10.97 3.78
CA ALA A 105 -0.25 -9.59 3.99
C ALA A 105 -1.40 -8.62 3.70
N GLU A 106 -2.15 -8.79 2.60
CA GLU A 106 -3.34 -7.98 2.32
C GLU A 106 -4.42 -8.12 3.40
N ALA A 107 -4.64 -9.34 3.89
CA ALA A 107 -5.57 -9.59 5.00
C ALA A 107 -5.12 -8.88 6.28
N LEU A 108 -3.82 -8.89 6.59
CA LEU A 108 -3.24 -8.17 7.72
C LEU A 108 -3.44 -6.65 7.57
N MET A 109 -3.17 -6.09 6.39
CA MET A 109 -3.37 -4.65 6.13
C MET A 109 -4.84 -4.25 6.31
N ARG A 110 -5.78 -5.12 5.91
CA ARG A 110 -7.22 -4.93 6.18
C ARG A 110 -7.54 -4.91 7.68
N GLN A 111 -6.98 -5.84 8.45
CA GLN A 111 -7.16 -5.86 9.91
C GLN A 111 -6.61 -4.60 10.57
N VAL A 112 -5.42 -4.15 10.15
CA VAL A 112 -4.82 -2.89 10.64
C VAL A 112 -5.75 -1.71 10.36
N ARG A 113 -6.26 -1.60 9.13
CA ARG A 113 -7.24 -0.58 8.75
C ARG A 113 -8.51 -0.60 9.59
N GLU A 114 -8.99 -1.79 9.96
CA GLU A 114 -10.20 -1.99 10.78
C GLU A 114 -9.96 -1.86 12.29
N CYS A 115 -8.75 -1.45 12.71
CA CYS A 115 -8.34 -1.42 14.12
C CYS A 115 -8.39 -2.78 14.85
N ASN A 116 -8.37 -3.89 14.09
CA ASN A 116 -8.37 -5.26 14.59
C ASN A 116 -7.03 -5.98 14.37
N GLY A 117 -6.04 -5.27 13.82
CA GLY A 117 -4.72 -5.78 13.52
C GLY A 117 -3.80 -5.83 14.75
N PRO A 118 -2.51 -6.17 14.53
CA PRO A 118 -1.51 -6.15 15.58
C PRO A 118 -1.32 -4.73 16.15
N TRP A 119 -0.73 -4.67 17.33
CA TRP A 119 -0.31 -3.39 17.91
C TRP A 119 0.68 -2.67 16.98
N ILE A 120 0.43 -1.38 16.75
CA ILE A 120 1.28 -0.50 15.96
C ILE A 120 2.06 0.39 16.93
N PRO A 121 3.41 0.40 16.88
CA PRO A 121 4.21 1.26 17.73
C PRO A 121 3.91 2.74 17.47
N VAL A 122 3.86 3.51 18.54
CA VAL A 122 3.73 4.97 18.45
C VAL A 122 5.07 5.52 17.99
N PRO A 123 5.10 6.36 16.93
CA PRO A 123 6.34 7.01 16.50
C PRO A 123 6.93 7.90 17.60
N ASP A 124 8.26 8.00 17.66
CA ASP A 124 8.93 9.01 18.49
C ASP A 124 8.56 10.44 18.04
N ASP A 125 8.39 10.64 16.72
CA ASP A 125 7.99 11.90 16.09
C ASP A 125 6.64 11.74 15.33
N PRO A 126 5.50 11.83 16.04
CA PRO A 126 4.20 11.62 15.42
C PRO A 126 3.76 12.82 14.57
N VAL A 127 3.27 12.55 13.37
CA VAL A 127 2.63 13.57 12.52
C VAL A 127 1.23 13.84 13.05
N THR A 128 0.91 15.12 13.27
CA THR A 128 -0.45 15.53 13.57
C THR A 128 -1.27 15.53 12.27
N ILE A 129 -2.08 14.51 12.06
CA ILE A 129 -2.97 14.45 10.90
C ILE A 129 -4.25 15.23 11.23
N THR A 130 -4.32 16.49 10.77
CA THR A 130 -5.59 17.23 10.77
C THR A 130 -6.45 16.69 9.63
N ARG A 131 -7.47 15.89 9.94
CA ARG A 131 -8.48 15.53 8.94
C ARG A 131 -9.24 16.81 8.59
N PRO A 132 -9.29 17.26 7.33
CA PRO A 132 -10.17 18.36 6.97
C PRO A 132 -11.60 17.92 7.26
N VAL A 133 -12.29 18.65 8.14
CA VAL A 133 -13.74 18.55 8.25
C VAL A 133 -14.26 19.14 6.95
N LEU A 134 -14.79 18.28 6.08
CA LEU A 134 -15.60 18.74 4.96
C LEU A 134 -16.88 19.30 5.58
N ASP A 135 -16.95 20.61 5.75
CA ASP A 135 -18.23 21.28 6.00
C ASP A 135 -19.09 21.07 4.76
N ILE A 136 -19.97 20.06 4.82
CA ILE A 136 -21.02 19.88 3.82
C ILE A 136 -22.04 20.98 4.10
N THR A 137 -21.78 22.18 3.58
CA THR A 137 -22.82 23.20 3.46
C THR A 137 -23.74 22.75 2.34
N TYR A 138 -24.91 22.22 2.70
CA TYR A 138 -26.00 22.08 1.75
C TYR A 138 -26.41 23.49 1.31
N ASP A 139 -26.10 23.86 0.06
CA ASP A 139 -26.73 25.02 -0.54
C ASP A 139 -28.22 24.67 -0.72
N THR A 140 -29.03 25.17 0.21
CA THR A 140 -30.49 25.00 0.18
C THR A 140 -31.14 25.73 -1.00
N ASN A 141 -30.36 26.46 -1.81
CA ASN A 141 -30.83 27.16 -3.01
C ASN A 141 -30.41 26.49 -4.33
N ASP A 142 -29.69 25.37 -4.31
CA ASP A 142 -29.40 24.69 -5.57
C ASP A 142 -30.65 23.95 -6.06
N ARG A 143 -31.10 24.33 -7.24
CA ARG A 143 -32.38 23.91 -7.81
C ARG A 143 -32.35 22.38 -7.95
N VAL A 144 -33.33 21.72 -7.32
CA VAL A 144 -33.65 20.31 -7.55
C VAL A 144 -33.66 20.07 -9.06
N GLN A 145 -32.62 19.42 -9.59
CA GLN A 145 -32.65 18.90 -10.95
C GLN A 145 -33.62 17.72 -10.92
N VAL A 146 -34.90 18.00 -11.19
CA VAL A 146 -35.88 16.97 -11.49
C VAL A 146 -35.44 16.35 -12.80
N PHE A 147 -34.75 15.21 -12.72
CA PHE A 147 -34.50 14.36 -13.88
C PHE A 147 -35.84 13.76 -14.32
N GLY A 148 -36.56 14.51 -15.15
CA GLY A 148 -37.77 14.05 -15.80
C GLY A 148 -37.41 12.95 -16.80
N TYR A 149 -37.93 11.75 -16.57
CA TYR A 149 -38.00 10.74 -17.62
C TYR A 149 -39.00 11.22 -18.67
N PRO A 150 -38.62 11.38 -19.95
CA PRO A 150 -39.59 11.68 -20.98
C PRO A 150 -40.46 10.44 -21.16
N ASN A 151 -41.75 10.59 -20.86
CA ASN A 151 -42.79 9.59 -21.08
C ASN A 151 -42.76 9.15 -22.56
N GLN A 152 -42.30 7.93 -22.84
CA GLN A 152 -42.77 7.19 -24.00
C GLN A 152 -44.15 6.63 -23.63
N ASP A 153 -45.20 7.14 -24.29
CA ASP A 153 -46.31 6.35 -24.87
C ASP A 153 -47.54 7.24 -25.16
N GLY A 154 -47.93 7.32 -26.44
CA GLY A 154 -49.34 7.51 -26.85
C GLY A 154 -49.73 8.83 -27.53
N LEU A 155 -49.55 8.92 -28.85
CA LEU A 155 -50.60 9.19 -29.86
C LEU A 155 -50.05 9.02 -31.28
#